data_AF-A0A358CJU3-F1
#
_entry.id   AF-A0A358CJU3-F1
#
_cell.length_a   1.000
_cell.length_b   1.000
_cell.length_c   1.000
_cell.angle_alpha   90.00
_cell.angle_beta   90.00
_cell.angle_gamma   90.00
#
_symmetry.space_group_name_H-M   'P 1'
#
loop_
_entity.id
_entity.type
_entity.pdbx_description
1 polymer ?
#
loop_
_entity_poly.entity_id
_entity_poly.type
_entity_poly.pdbx_seq_one_letter_code
_entity_poly.pdbx_strand_id
1 'polypeptide(L)'
;LPPIHDVQTDWSNPIMPSDALLAVRAETEAMNPVEAAPIVPEYAEDRWPGTPGRLVSELQEEAEFDPTQQDDRADAPYPKLDSYITQAPSEAAFEAILTLVKERGWVIVASDETAGRIEATETSFWFDFKDDIMIRIQPTEEGGSRIDVRSTSRVGLSDLGANAKRVRNLLDDIEIALR
;
A
#
# COMPACT_ATOMS: atom_id res chain seq x y z
N LEU A 1 -16.73 -7.55 2.78
CA LEU A 1 -15.59 -6.61 2.85
C LEU A 1 -15.85 -5.46 1.89
N PRO A 2 -15.51 -4.22 2.26
CA PRO A 2 -15.74 -3.03 1.45
C PRO A 2 -14.99 -3.10 0.10
N PRO A 3 -15.38 -2.27 -0.89
CA PRO A 3 -14.73 -2.19 -2.20
C PRO A 3 -13.41 -1.40 -2.10
N ILE A 4 -12.46 -1.96 -1.35
CA ILE A 4 -11.12 -1.42 -1.17
C ILE A 4 -10.15 -2.32 -1.93
N HIS A 5 -9.37 -1.70 -2.80
CA HIS A 5 -8.28 -2.33 -3.54
C HIS A 5 -7.03 -1.45 -3.57
N ASP A 6 -7.07 -0.31 -2.87
CA ASP A 6 -6.00 0.67 -2.78
C ASP A 6 -5.92 1.13 -1.34
N VAL A 7 -4.77 0.89 -0.71
CA VAL A 7 -4.52 1.25 0.68
C VAL A 7 -3.18 1.93 0.81
N GLN A 8 -3.07 2.88 1.72
CA GLN A 8 -1.79 3.46 2.10
C GLN A 8 -1.76 3.94 3.54
N THR A 9 -0.54 4.19 4.02
CA THR A 9 -0.25 4.67 5.37
C THR A 9 -0.51 6.16 5.57
N ASP A 10 -0.58 6.96 4.49
CA ASP A 10 -0.82 8.41 4.59
C ASP A 10 -1.60 8.95 3.38
N TRP A 11 -2.91 9.12 3.54
CA TRP A 11 -3.79 9.74 2.54
C TRP A 11 -3.68 11.26 2.47
N SER A 12 -3.03 11.93 3.44
CA SER A 12 -2.80 13.38 3.38
C SER A 12 -1.66 13.76 2.43
N ASN A 13 -0.78 12.81 2.12
CA ASN A 13 0.30 12.94 1.15
C ASN A 13 0.39 11.68 0.26
N PRO A 14 -0.55 11.48 -0.68
CA PRO A 14 -0.64 10.25 -1.45
C PRO A 14 0.64 9.90 -2.22
N ILE A 15 1.04 8.63 -2.19
CA ILE A 15 2.14 8.14 -3.03
C ILE A 15 1.62 7.94 -4.46
N MET A 16 2.25 8.60 -5.43
CA MET A 16 1.94 8.46 -6.85
C MET A 16 3.00 7.63 -7.57
N PRO A 17 2.61 6.80 -8.56
CA PRO A 17 3.53 5.94 -9.31
C PRO A 17 4.50 6.76 -10.16
N SER A 18 5.70 6.24 -10.36
CA SER A 18 6.63 6.75 -11.37
C SER A 18 6.16 6.44 -12.80
N ASP A 19 6.77 7.11 -13.78
CA ASP A 19 6.54 6.81 -15.21
C ASP A 19 6.87 5.35 -15.54
N ALA A 20 7.86 4.75 -14.88
CA ALA A 20 8.23 3.34 -15.08
C ALA A 20 7.10 2.40 -14.62
N LEU A 21 6.50 2.68 -13.46
CA LEU A 21 5.37 1.89 -12.98
C LEU A 21 4.11 2.10 -13.82
N LEU A 22 3.84 3.33 -14.27
CA LEU A 22 2.75 3.60 -15.20
C LEU A 22 2.92 2.84 -16.53
N ALA A 23 4.15 2.77 -17.06
CA ALA A 23 4.44 2.00 -18.28
C ALA A 23 4.16 0.50 -18.07
N VAL A 24 4.66 -0.11 -17.00
CA VAL A 24 4.41 -1.53 -16.68
C VAL A 24 2.91 -1.79 -16.47
N ARG A 25 2.18 -0.88 -15.81
CA ARG A 25 0.73 -1.00 -15.65
C ARG A 25 0.01 -1.00 -16.99
N ALA A 26 0.38 -0.11 -17.91
CA ALA A 26 -0.19 -0.04 -19.25
C ALA A 26 0.10 -1.30 -20.08
N GLU A 27 1.34 -1.82 -20.02
CA GLU A 27 1.74 -3.05 -20.71
C GLU A 27 0.95 -4.29 -20.25
N THR A 28 0.53 -4.30 -18.98
CA THR A 28 -0.28 -5.39 -18.40
C THR A 28 -1.78 -5.11 -18.36
N GLU A 29 -2.23 -4.06 -19.03
CA GLU A 29 -3.65 -3.68 -19.12
C GLU A 29 -4.31 -3.48 -17.73
N ALA A 30 -3.62 -2.80 -16.81
CA ALA A 30 -4.18 -2.46 -15.51
C ALA A 30 -5.48 -1.65 -15.68
N MET A 31 -6.56 -2.09 -15.05
CA MET A 31 -7.89 -1.48 -15.16
C MET A 31 -8.12 -0.39 -14.12
N ASN A 32 -7.57 -0.56 -12.91
CA ASN A 32 -7.71 0.42 -11.85
C ASN A 32 -6.70 1.56 -12.09
N PRO A 33 -7.09 2.85 -12.03
CA PRO A 33 -6.14 3.94 -11.99
C PRO A 33 -5.49 4.04 -10.61
N VAL A 34 -4.35 4.74 -10.52
CA VAL A 34 -3.78 5.15 -9.23
C VAL A 34 -3.99 6.65 -9.09
N GLU A 35 -4.93 7.02 -8.23
CA GLU A 35 -5.36 8.42 -8.05
C GLU A 35 -4.91 8.96 -6.70
N ALA A 36 -4.83 10.29 -6.56
CA ALA A 36 -4.51 10.91 -5.28
C ALA A 36 -5.66 10.76 -4.26
N ALA A 37 -6.91 10.80 -4.74
CA ALA A 37 -8.12 10.68 -3.94
C ALA A 37 -9.14 9.79 -4.67
N PRO A 38 -8.89 8.47 -4.74
CA PRO A 38 -9.78 7.56 -5.46
C PRO A 38 -11.15 7.50 -4.77
N ILE A 39 -12.20 7.44 -5.58
CA ILE A 39 -13.58 7.26 -5.13
C ILE A 39 -14.12 5.91 -5.60
N VAL A 40 -15.09 5.38 -4.86
CA VAL A 40 -15.81 4.19 -5.30
C VAL A 40 -16.69 4.53 -6.51
N PRO A 41 -16.63 3.78 -7.61
CA PRO A 41 -17.38 4.08 -8.81
C PRO A 41 -18.88 3.76 -8.66
N GLU A 42 -19.72 4.48 -9.40
CA GLU A 42 -21.19 4.33 -9.41
C GLU A 42 -21.68 2.89 -9.63
N TYR A 43 -21.00 2.14 -10.49
CA TYR A 43 -21.40 0.76 -10.80
C TYR A 43 -21.17 -0.22 -9.62
N ALA A 44 -20.52 0.22 -8.54
CA ALA A 44 -20.35 -0.60 -7.35
C ALA A 44 -21.64 -0.74 -6.51
N GLU A 45 -22.66 0.10 -6.74
CA GLU A 45 -23.89 0.17 -5.92
C GLU A 45 -24.57 -1.20 -5.76
N ASP A 46 -24.69 -1.97 -6.84
CA ASP A 46 -25.38 -3.26 -6.82
C ASP A 46 -24.73 -4.27 -5.85
N ARG A 47 -23.40 -4.18 -5.67
CA ARG A 47 -22.63 -5.10 -4.83
C ARG A 47 -22.24 -4.52 -3.48
N TRP A 48 -22.06 -3.21 -3.39
CA TRP A 48 -21.73 -2.46 -2.19
C TRP A 48 -22.61 -1.22 -2.06
N PRO A 49 -23.91 -1.39 -1.72
CA PRO A 49 -24.85 -0.27 -1.64
C PRO A 49 -24.39 0.82 -0.67
N GLY A 50 -24.52 2.08 -1.09
CA GLY A 50 -24.15 3.26 -0.28
C GLY A 50 -22.66 3.56 -0.21
N THR A 51 -21.83 2.85 -0.98
CA THR A 51 -20.40 3.15 -1.12
C THR A 51 -20.01 4.04 -2.30
N PRO A 52 -20.72 4.08 -3.44
CA PRO A 52 -20.37 4.97 -4.55
C PRO A 52 -20.21 6.45 -4.15
N GLY A 53 -19.25 7.11 -4.79
CA GLY A 53 -18.91 8.52 -4.54
C GLY A 53 -18.14 8.78 -3.25
N ARG A 54 -18.05 7.79 -2.35
CA ARG A 54 -17.22 7.88 -1.15
C ARG A 54 -15.74 7.74 -1.48
N LEU A 55 -14.89 8.36 -0.67
CA LEU A 55 -13.44 8.21 -0.79
C LEU A 55 -13.03 6.81 -0.35
N VAL A 56 -12.11 6.19 -1.08
CA VAL A 56 -11.50 4.92 -0.64
C VAL A 56 -10.76 5.11 0.69
N SER A 57 -10.20 6.30 0.95
CA SER A 57 -9.57 6.63 2.23
C SER A 57 -10.55 6.59 3.41
N GLU A 58 -11.77 7.09 3.23
CA GLU A 58 -12.82 7.01 4.25
C GLU A 58 -13.21 5.55 4.51
N LEU A 59 -13.32 4.75 3.44
CA LEU A 59 -13.62 3.33 3.58
C LEU A 59 -12.49 2.55 4.24
N GLN A 60 -11.23 2.89 3.96
CA GLN A 60 -10.08 2.30 4.65
C GLN A 60 -10.18 2.61 6.14
N GLU A 61 -10.31 3.88 6.52
CA GLU A 61 -10.40 4.31 7.92
C GLU A 61 -11.56 3.63 8.67
N GLU A 62 -12.74 3.53 8.07
CA GLU A 62 -13.90 2.83 8.65
C GLU A 62 -13.71 1.31 8.76
N ALA A 63 -12.89 0.73 7.89
CA ALA A 63 -12.62 -0.70 7.89
C ALA A 63 -11.50 -1.08 8.85
N GLU A 64 -10.66 -0.12 9.26
CA GLU A 64 -9.57 -0.34 10.20
C GLU A 64 -10.07 -0.93 11.52
N PHE A 65 -9.27 -1.82 12.10
CA PHE A 65 -9.62 -2.48 13.35
C PHE A 65 -10.05 -1.49 14.44
N ASP A 66 -11.29 -1.63 14.90
CA ASP A 66 -11.85 -0.86 16.01
C ASP A 66 -11.86 -1.75 17.26
N PRO A 67 -10.97 -1.51 18.24
CA PRO A 67 -10.93 -2.28 19.50
C PRO A 67 -12.20 -2.15 20.33
N THR A 68 -13.10 -1.22 20.00
CA THR A 68 -14.41 -1.09 20.65
C THR A 68 -15.48 -1.99 20.04
N GLN A 69 -15.23 -2.56 18.85
CA GLN A 69 -16.17 -3.39 18.10
C GLN A 69 -15.64 -4.80 17.79
N GLN A 70 -14.34 -5.06 17.89
CA GLN A 70 -13.71 -6.32 17.48
C GLN A 70 -12.80 -6.88 18.59
N ASP A 71 -12.87 -8.19 18.84
CA ASP A 71 -12.21 -8.86 19.96
C ASP A 71 -10.70 -9.12 19.72
N ASP A 72 -10.26 -9.30 18.47
CA ASP A 72 -8.87 -9.59 18.12
C ASP A 72 -8.40 -8.82 16.87
N ARG A 73 -7.23 -8.20 16.96
CA ARG A 73 -6.54 -7.52 15.85
C ARG A 73 -6.15 -8.48 14.73
N ALA A 74 -5.91 -9.76 15.06
CA ALA A 74 -5.49 -10.77 14.11
C ALA A 74 -6.59 -11.12 13.08
N ASP A 75 -7.85 -10.85 13.40
CA ASP A 75 -9.01 -11.14 12.54
C ASP A 75 -9.46 -9.95 11.68
N ALA A 76 -8.78 -8.80 11.80
CA ALA A 76 -9.15 -7.60 11.06
C ALA A 76 -8.62 -7.66 9.61
N PRO A 77 -9.50 -7.69 8.60
CA PRO A 77 -9.09 -7.69 7.20
C PRO A 77 -8.39 -6.38 6.80
N TYR A 78 -8.61 -5.31 7.56
CA TYR A 78 -7.94 -4.03 7.44
C TYR A 78 -7.38 -3.65 8.82
N PRO A 79 -6.12 -3.95 9.13
CA PRO A 79 -5.47 -3.40 10.31
C PRO A 79 -5.24 -1.89 10.13
N LYS A 80 -5.12 -1.15 11.23
CA LYS A 80 -4.68 0.25 11.18
C LYS A 80 -3.30 0.37 10.51
N LEU A 81 -3.19 1.23 9.52
CA LEU A 81 -1.95 1.50 8.80
C LEU A 81 -1.50 2.93 9.05
N ASP A 82 -0.33 3.10 9.65
CA ASP A 82 0.30 4.41 9.87
C ASP A 82 1.71 4.40 9.26
N SER A 83 2.22 5.59 8.93
CA SER A 83 3.62 5.77 8.55
C SER A 83 4.55 5.23 9.64
N TYR A 84 5.61 4.54 9.25
CA TYR A 84 6.62 4.09 10.21
C TYR A 84 7.73 5.14 10.36
N ILE A 85 8.00 5.53 11.60
CA ILE A 85 9.06 6.49 11.94
C ILE A 85 10.19 5.74 12.65
N THR A 86 11.41 5.90 12.15
CA THR A 86 12.61 5.28 12.72
C THR A 86 13.73 6.30 12.87
N GLN A 87 14.68 6.01 13.77
CA GLN A 87 15.92 6.79 13.93
C GLN A 87 17.00 6.36 12.92
N ALA A 88 16.76 5.28 12.15
CA ALA A 88 17.65 4.89 11.08
C ALA A 88 17.68 5.97 9.97
N PRO A 89 18.88 6.37 9.48
CA PRO A 89 19.01 7.28 8.36
C PRO A 89 18.31 6.74 7.10
N SER A 90 17.85 7.63 6.21
CA SER A 90 17.11 7.24 5.00
C SER A 90 17.85 6.25 4.09
N GLU A 91 19.19 6.35 3.99
CA GLU A 91 20.02 5.42 3.23
C GLU A 91 19.93 3.99 3.80
N ALA A 92 20.12 3.84 5.12
CA ALA A 92 20.01 2.55 5.79
C ALA A 92 18.58 1.97 5.71
N ALA A 93 17.56 2.82 5.85
CA ALA A 93 16.17 2.42 5.66
C ALA A 93 15.90 1.95 4.23
N PHE A 94 16.42 2.66 3.23
CA PHE A 94 16.29 2.31 1.82
C PHE A 94 16.91 0.95 1.51
N GLU A 95 18.16 0.72 1.95
CA GLU A 95 18.85 -0.56 1.75
C GLU A 95 18.10 -1.73 2.40
N ALA A 96 17.63 -1.55 3.64
CA ALA A 96 16.87 -2.57 4.37
C ALA A 96 15.55 -2.91 3.65
N ILE A 97 14.79 -1.88 3.26
CA ILE A 97 13.51 -2.06 2.56
C ILE A 97 13.72 -2.71 1.20
N LEU A 98 14.72 -2.28 0.43
CA LEU A 98 15.04 -2.87 -0.86
C LEU A 98 15.43 -4.35 -0.73
N THR A 99 16.13 -4.71 0.36
CA THR A 99 16.46 -6.11 0.66
C THR A 99 15.20 -6.93 0.95
N LEU A 100 14.31 -6.44 1.81
CA LEU A 100 13.03 -7.10 2.11
C LEU A 100 12.17 -7.30 0.86
N VAL A 101 12.10 -6.30 -0.02
CA VAL A 101 11.37 -6.38 -1.30
C VAL A 101 11.94 -7.50 -2.19
N LYS A 102 13.28 -7.63 -2.25
CA LYS A 102 13.95 -8.72 -3.00
C LYS A 102 13.70 -10.09 -2.37
N GLU A 103 13.80 -10.21 -1.06
CA GLU A 103 13.60 -11.47 -0.32
C GLU A 103 12.16 -11.98 -0.45
N ARG A 104 11.19 -11.07 -0.55
CA ARG A 104 9.79 -11.39 -0.84
C ARG A 104 9.55 -11.85 -2.28
N GLY A 105 10.56 -11.76 -3.16
CA GLY A 105 10.46 -12.15 -4.56
C GLY A 105 9.58 -11.22 -5.40
N TRP A 106 9.32 -10.00 -4.93
CA TRP A 106 8.56 -9.01 -5.70
C TRP A 106 9.37 -8.49 -6.87
N VAL A 107 8.70 -8.22 -7.99
CA VAL A 107 9.36 -7.70 -9.18
C VAL A 107 9.57 -6.20 -9.00
N ILE A 108 10.81 -5.78 -8.78
CA ILE A 108 11.15 -4.36 -8.68
C ILE A 108 10.98 -3.69 -10.04
N VAL A 109 10.17 -2.63 -10.07
CA VAL A 109 9.92 -1.80 -11.25
C VAL A 109 10.79 -0.55 -11.25
N ALA A 110 10.93 0.09 -10.09
CA ALA A 110 11.82 1.24 -9.91
C ALA A 110 12.44 1.23 -8.51
N SER A 111 13.68 1.70 -8.42
CA SER A 111 14.38 1.95 -7.16
C SER A 111 15.27 3.18 -7.32
N ASP A 112 14.98 4.24 -6.57
CA ASP A 112 15.72 5.49 -6.58
C ASP A 112 16.00 5.91 -5.13
N GLU A 113 17.24 5.67 -4.70
CA GLU A 113 17.69 5.98 -3.34
C GLU A 113 17.68 7.48 -3.06
N THR A 114 18.06 8.30 -4.04
CA THR A 114 18.11 9.76 -3.89
C THR A 114 16.71 10.34 -3.71
N ALA A 115 15.73 9.80 -4.43
CA ALA A 115 14.32 10.18 -4.28
C ALA A 115 13.60 9.44 -3.13
N GLY A 116 14.26 8.48 -2.48
CA GLY A 116 13.66 7.63 -1.45
C GLY A 116 12.48 6.79 -1.97
N ARG A 117 12.56 6.27 -3.19
CA ARG A 117 11.46 5.57 -3.88
C ARG A 117 11.81 4.11 -4.15
N ILE A 118 10.90 3.22 -3.78
CA ILE A 118 10.92 1.81 -4.23
C ILE A 118 9.54 1.45 -4.74
N GLU A 119 9.46 0.90 -5.95
CA GLU A 119 8.23 0.45 -6.57
C GLU A 119 8.40 -1.00 -7.05
N ALA A 120 7.44 -1.85 -6.71
CA ALA A 120 7.48 -3.26 -7.05
C ALA A 120 6.08 -3.81 -7.35
N THR A 121 6.03 -4.93 -8.05
CA THR A 121 4.80 -5.67 -8.33
C THR A 121 4.84 -7.03 -7.64
N GLU A 122 3.80 -7.34 -6.87
CA GLU A 122 3.53 -8.67 -6.36
C GLU A 122 2.52 -9.36 -7.27
N THR A 123 2.68 -10.66 -7.49
CA THR A 123 1.79 -11.46 -8.34
C THR A 123 1.26 -12.64 -7.54
N SER A 124 -0.06 -12.66 -7.34
CA SER A 124 -0.72 -13.74 -6.61
C SER A 124 -0.58 -15.08 -7.33
N PHE A 125 -0.20 -16.11 -6.57
CA PHE A 125 0.15 -17.42 -7.13
C PHE A 125 -0.99 -18.14 -7.87
N TRP A 126 -2.23 -18.00 -7.39
CA TRP A 126 -3.37 -18.79 -7.88
C TRP A 126 -4.16 -18.12 -9.01
N PHE A 127 -4.12 -16.79 -9.09
CA PHE A 127 -4.99 -16.02 -9.99
C PHE A 127 -4.23 -15.02 -10.87
N ASP A 128 -2.90 -14.95 -10.76
CA ASP A 128 -2.03 -14.02 -11.48
C ASP A 128 -2.44 -12.54 -11.31
N PHE A 129 -3.23 -12.23 -10.27
CA PHE A 129 -3.53 -10.85 -9.91
C PHE A 129 -2.27 -10.12 -9.52
N LYS A 130 -2.15 -8.90 -10.02
CA LYS A 130 -0.99 -8.04 -9.80
C LYS A 130 -1.38 -6.87 -8.93
N ASP A 131 -0.61 -6.70 -7.88
CA ASP A 131 -0.70 -5.58 -6.96
C ASP A 131 0.61 -4.80 -7.01
N ASP A 132 0.51 -3.48 -7.09
CA ASP A 132 1.67 -2.60 -7.10
C ASP A 132 1.90 -2.03 -5.71
N ILE A 133 3.14 -2.12 -5.25
CA ILE A 133 3.62 -1.64 -3.97
C ILE A 133 4.52 -0.45 -4.25
N MET A 134 4.19 0.71 -3.67
CA MET A 134 4.99 1.92 -3.76
C MET A 134 5.41 2.32 -2.34
N ILE A 135 6.71 2.54 -2.16
CA ILE A 135 7.31 2.85 -0.87
C ILE A 135 8.03 4.19 -1.01
N ARG A 136 7.76 5.09 -0.07
CA ARG A 136 8.39 6.41 0.02
C ARG A 136 9.13 6.52 1.33
N ILE A 137 10.38 6.96 1.27
CA ILE A 137 11.30 7.12 2.39
C ILE A 137 11.74 8.58 2.41
N GLN A 138 11.49 9.27 3.52
CA GLN A 138 11.83 10.69 3.67
C GLN A 138 12.65 10.91 4.94
N PRO A 139 13.69 11.76 4.91
CA PRO A 139 14.40 12.11 6.13
C PRO A 139 13.46 12.87 7.09
N THR A 140 13.61 12.62 8.39
CA THR A 140 12.98 13.44 9.44
C THR A 140 13.91 14.56 9.88
N GLU A 141 13.36 15.59 10.53
CA GLU A 141 14.15 16.69 11.09
C GLU A 141 15.15 16.21 12.17
N GLU A 142 14.86 15.08 12.80
CA GLU A 142 15.67 14.46 13.86
C GLU A 142 16.83 13.60 13.32
N GLY A 143 16.98 13.49 11.98
CA GLY A 143 18.03 12.70 11.34
C GLY A 143 17.69 11.22 11.13
N GLY A 144 16.45 10.83 11.44
CA GLY A 144 15.89 9.52 11.12
C GLY A 144 15.16 9.52 9.78
N SER A 145 14.22 8.58 9.61
CA SER A 145 13.41 8.46 8.41
C SER A 145 11.95 8.15 8.71
N ARG A 146 11.08 8.67 7.83
CA ARG A 146 9.65 8.36 7.72
C ARG A 146 9.46 7.47 6.51
N ILE A 147 8.74 6.37 6.71
CA ILE A 147 8.45 5.37 5.69
C ILE A 147 6.94 5.30 5.48
N ASP A 148 6.52 5.60 4.27
CA ASP A 148 5.14 5.45 3.81
C ASP A 148 5.04 4.33 2.79
N VAL A 149 3.93 3.58 2.81
CA VAL A 149 3.69 2.49 1.88
C VAL A 149 2.28 2.60 1.32
N ARG A 150 2.14 2.39 0.01
CA ARG A 150 0.87 2.23 -0.72
C ARG A 150 0.88 0.89 -1.43
N SER A 151 -0.23 0.17 -1.41
CA SER A 151 -0.41 -1.08 -2.14
C SER A 151 -1.76 -1.05 -2.85
N THR A 152 -1.77 -1.27 -4.17
CA THR A 152 -2.95 -1.10 -5.01
C THR A 152 -3.09 -2.18 -6.07
N SER A 153 -4.28 -2.78 -6.18
CA SER A 153 -4.57 -3.80 -7.19
C SER A 153 -4.74 -3.21 -8.56
N ARG A 154 -4.23 -3.89 -9.59
CA ARG A 154 -4.44 -3.51 -10.99
C ARG A 154 -5.86 -3.79 -11.48
N VAL A 155 -6.57 -4.72 -10.84
CA VAL A 155 -7.90 -5.18 -11.24
C VAL A 155 -8.80 -5.41 -10.04
N GLY A 156 -10.11 -5.27 -10.25
CA GLY A 156 -11.13 -5.54 -9.24
C GLY A 156 -11.29 -4.39 -8.24
N LEU A 157 -12.49 -4.28 -7.67
CA LEU A 157 -12.80 -3.22 -6.70
C LEU A 157 -12.54 -3.61 -5.25
N SER A 158 -12.41 -4.89 -4.94
CA SER A 158 -12.12 -5.39 -3.59
C SER A 158 -11.04 -6.46 -3.67
N ASP A 159 -10.00 -6.30 -2.86
CA ASP A 159 -8.87 -7.24 -2.73
C ASP A 159 -9.03 -8.19 -1.52
N LEU A 160 -10.16 -8.10 -0.82
CA LEU A 160 -10.46 -8.85 0.39
C LEU A 160 -9.45 -8.65 1.54
N GLY A 161 -8.79 -7.49 1.61
CA GLY A 161 -7.79 -7.14 2.62
C GLY A 161 -6.35 -7.55 2.26
N ALA A 162 -6.11 -8.06 1.04
CA ALA A 162 -4.78 -8.51 0.62
C ALA A 162 -3.74 -7.38 0.67
N ASN A 163 -4.06 -6.19 0.16
CA ASN A 163 -3.17 -5.04 0.19
C ASN A 163 -2.93 -4.56 1.63
N ALA A 164 -3.98 -4.49 2.46
CA ALA A 164 -3.84 -4.05 3.85
C ALA A 164 -2.91 -4.98 4.65
N LYS A 165 -3.11 -6.30 4.50
CA LYS A 165 -2.23 -7.32 5.08
C LYS A 165 -0.80 -7.22 4.55
N ARG A 166 -0.62 -6.99 3.24
CA ARG A 166 0.70 -6.84 2.62
C ARG A 166 1.46 -5.65 3.20
N VAL A 167 0.82 -4.49 3.27
CA VAL A 167 1.41 -3.28 3.86
C VAL A 167 1.77 -3.52 5.31
N ARG A 168 0.84 -4.08 6.11
CA ARG A 168 1.09 -4.34 7.52
C ARG A 168 2.30 -5.25 7.76
N ASN A 169 2.36 -6.37 7.03
CA ASN A 169 3.47 -7.33 7.15
C ASN A 169 4.80 -6.73 6.68
N LEU A 170 4.79 -5.90 5.64
CA LEU A 170 5.98 -5.19 5.21
C LEU A 170 6.48 -4.23 6.29
N LEU A 171 5.58 -3.45 6.90
CA LEU A 171 5.95 -2.55 8.00
C LEU A 171 6.49 -3.29 9.23
N ASP A 172 5.94 -4.47 9.55
CA ASP A 172 6.49 -5.33 10.63
C ASP A 172 7.93 -5.76 10.34
N ASP A 173 8.20 -6.24 9.13
CA ASP A 173 9.55 -6.68 8.76
C ASP A 173 10.53 -5.50 8.71
N ILE A 174 10.07 -4.31 8.29
CA ILE A 174 10.86 -3.08 8.31
C ILE A 174 11.21 -2.70 9.75
N GLU A 175 10.24 -2.74 10.66
CA GLU A 175 10.48 -2.47 12.07
C GLU A 175 11.50 -3.44 12.66
N ILE A 176 11.40 -4.73 12.33
CA ILE A 176 12.36 -5.75 12.78
C ILE A 176 13.77 -5.47 12.21
N ALA A 177 13.86 -5.09 10.94
CA ALA A 177 15.13 -4.87 10.26
C ALA A 177 15.85 -3.57 10.68
N LEU A 178 15.11 -2.57 11.18
CA LEU A 178 15.63 -1.25 11.54
C LEU A 178 15.71 -0.98 13.06
N ARG A 179 15.42 -2.00 13.89
CA ARG A 179 15.68 -2.00 15.34
C ARG A 179 17.15 -2.19 15.66
#